data_AF-A0A2S9FKI4-F1
#
_entry.id   AF-A0A2S9FKI4-F1
#
_cell.length_a   1.000
_cell.length_b   1.000
_cell.length_c   1.000
_cell.angle_alpha   90.00
_cell.angle_beta   90.00
_cell.angle_gamma   90.00
#
_symmetry.space_group_name_H-M   'P 1'
#
loop_
_entity.id
_entity.type
_entity.pdbx_description
1 polymer ?
#
loop_
_entity_poly.entity_id
_entity_poly.type
_entity_poly.pdbx_seq_one_letter_code
_entity_poly.pdbx_strand_id
1 'polypeptide(L)'
;LENSLPSGHTTAAMSVLFATLIVMPYRFRGVAMFFALTWAVGIGAYTVIAQWHRLSDTLAADAVTLVVACAASHFLASTDRIRAVVSPGAARFTLRTVFVALVATVGAVSLALGVVSLLPPPQRIDDATQWQLFLSAQWLAAAGSIFAALRFWWTWHRLETKRRSDRPTA
;
A
#
# COMPACT_ATOMS: atom_id res chain seq x y z
N LEU A 1 16.49 18.67 17.05
CA LEU A 1 15.12 18.13 17.06
C LEU A 1 14.43 18.67 15.81
N GLU A 2 14.70 18.07 14.65
CA GLU A 2 13.99 18.43 13.42
C GLU A 2 12.80 17.50 13.25
N ASN A 3 11.68 18.12 12.91
CA ASN A 3 10.35 17.53 12.86
C ASN A 3 10.25 16.71 11.56
N SER A 4 10.26 15.37 11.67
CA SER A 4 10.30 14.42 10.54
C SER A 4 8.95 13.77 10.22
N LEU A 5 7.86 14.42 10.65
CA LEU A 5 6.49 14.06 10.28
C LEU A 5 6.08 14.83 9.00
N PRO A 6 5.56 14.17 7.95
CA PRO A 6 5.60 12.72 7.62
C PRO A 6 6.90 12.31 6.90
N SER A 7 7.19 10.99 6.83
CA SER A 7 8.29 10.52 5.98
C SER A 7 8.01 10.85 4.51
N GLY A 8 8.77 11.80 3.96
CA GLY A 8 8.66 12.19 2.55
C GLY A 8 8.90 11.01 1.61
N HIS A 9 9.82 10.11 1.96
CA HIS A 9 10.14 8.91 1.18
C HIS A 9 8.97 7.93 1.12
N THR A 10 8.36 7.59 2.26
CA THR A 10 7.17 6.72 2.29
C THR A 10 5.99 7.38 1.59
N THR A 11 5.77 8.68 1.84
CA THR A 11 4.69 9.45 1.21
C THR A 11 4.83 9.45 -0.31
N ALA A 12 6.02 9.72 -0.83
CA ALA A 12 6.30 9.68 -2.26
C ALA A 12 6.09 8.27 -2.83
N ALA A 13 6.58 7.23 -2.13
CA ALA A 13 6.48 5.86 -2.61
C ALA A 13 5.03 5.37 -2.69
N MET A 14 4.23 5.62 -1.65
CA MET A 14 2.81 5.28 -1.63
C MET A 14 1.99 6.11 -2.61
N SER A 15 2.34 7.38 -2.81
CA SER A 15 1.70 8.22 -3.84
C SER A 15 1.92 7.65 -5.24
N VAL A 16 3.15 7.20 -5.56
CA VAL A 16 3.47 6.56 -6.83
C VAL A 16 2.70 5.24 -6.99
N LEU A 17 2.61 4.43 -5.92
CA LEU A 17 1.81 3.21 -5.92
C LEU A 17 0.33 3.51 -6.27
N PHE A 18 -0.29 4.46 -5.59
CA PHE A 18 -1.68 4.82 -5.82
C PHE A 18 -1.90 5.47 -7.19
N ALA A 19 -1.02 6.36 -7.63
CA ALA A 19 -1.07 6.95 -8.96
C ALA A 19 -0.95 5.88 -10.06
N THR A 20 -0.07 4.90 -9.87
CA THR A 20 0.09 3.76 -10.78
C THR A 20 -1.22 2.97 -10.89
N LEU A 21 -1.91 2.72 -9.77
CA LEU A 21 -3.20 2.02 -9.77
C LEU A 21 -4.29 2.79 -10.53
N ILE A 22 -4.31 4.12 -10.41
CA ILE A 22 -5.25 5.00 -11.11
C ILE A 22 -4.98 4.97 -12.61
N VAL A 23 -3.73 5.13 -13.03
CA VAL A 23 -3.35 5.32 -14.45
C VAL A 23 -3.28 3.99 -15.23
N MET A 24 -2.92 2.89 -14.56
CA MET A 24 -2.66 1.62 -15.25
C MET A 24 -3.97 0.95 -15.71
N PRO A 25 -4.03 0.48 -16.97
CA PRO A 25 -5.18 -0.26 -17.47
C PRO A 25 -5.42 -1.55 -16.70
N TYR A 26 -6.68 -1.98 -16.63
CA TYR A 26 -7.10 -3.13 -15.82
C TYR A 26 -6.30 -4.41 -16.16
N ARG A 27 -5.90 -4.56 -17.43
CA ARG A 27 -5.13 -5.72 -17.93
C ARG A 27 -3.73 -5.88 -17.32
N PHE A 28 -3.06 -4.77 -16.95
CA PHE A 28 -1.68 -4.79 -16.42
C PHE A 28 -1.62 -4.46 -14.94
N ARG A 29 -2.77 -4.18 -14.31
CA ARG A 29 -2.84 -3.70 -12.93
C ARG A 29 -2.22 -4.68 -11.94
N GLY A 30 -2.37 -5.98 -12.14
CA GLY A 30 -1.74 -6.99 -11.27
C GLY A 30 -0.20 -6.93 -11.28
N VAL A 31 0.40 -6.82 -12.47
CA VAL A 31 1.86 -6.72 -12.62
C VAL A 31 2.38 -5.39 -12.07
N ALA A 32 1.69 -4.29 -12.39
CA ALA A 32 2.05 -2.98 -11.88
C ALA A 32 1.96 -2.93 -10.35
N MET A 33 0.92 -3.55 -9.78
CA MET A 33 0.74 -3.67 -8.34
C MET A 33 1.89 -4.46 -7.70
N PHE A 34 2.32 -5.57 -8.29
CA PHE A 34 3.45 -6.34 -7.76
C PHE A 34 4.71 -5.48 -7.62
N PHE A 35 5.13 -4.78 -8.67
CA PHE A 35 6.34 -3.96 -8.62
C PHE A 35 6.18 -2.74 -7.71
N ALA A 36 5.09 -1.99 -7.87
CA ALA A 36 4.89 -0.76 -7.11
C ALA A 36 4.68 -1.05 -5.62
N LEU A 37 3.96 -2.12 -5.27
CA LEU A 37 3.72 -2.49 -3.87
C LEU A 37 5.02 -2.96 -3.21
N THR A 38 5.77 -3.85 -3.89
CA THR A 38 7.03 -4.37 -3.36
C THR A 38 8.02 -3.23 -3.11
N TRP A 39 8.09 -2.28 -4.04
CA TRP A 39 8.93 -1.10 -3.90
C TRP A 39 8.45 -0.18 -2.76
N ALA A 40 7.16 0.16 -2.70
CA ALA A 40 6.63 1.06 -1.68
C ALA A 40 6.74 0.50 -0.26
N VAL A 41 6.38 -0.78 -0.06
CA VAL A 41 6.54 -1.50 1.21
C VAL A 41 8.01 -1.61 1.58
N GLY A 42 8.89 -1.87 0.61
CA GLY A 42 10.34 -1.92 0.81
C GLY A 42 10.91 -0.59 1.31
N ILE A 43 10.51 0.53 0.70
CA ILE A 43 10.92 1.87 1.14
C ILE A 43 10.39 2.17 2.55
N GLY A 44 9.11 1.88 2.83
CA GLY A 44 8.52 2.07 4.15
C GLY A 44 9.26 1.30 5.24
N ALA A 45 9.46 -0.01 5.06
CA ALA A 45 10.20 -0.85 6.01
C ALA A 45 11.66 -0.42 6.16
N TYR A 46 12.35 -0.07 5.06
CA TYR A 46 13.74 0.37 5.09
C TYR A 46 13.92 1.66 5.89
N THR A 47 13.02 2.62 5.75
CA THR A 47 13.10 3.88 6.50
C THR A 47 12.97 3.70 8.03
N VAL A 48 12.24 2.66 8.45
CA VAL A 48 12.07 2.31 9.87
C VAL A 48 13.29 1.57 10.40
N ILE A 49 13.81 0.57 9.68
CA ILE A 49 14.98 -0.20 10.14
C ILE A 49 16.27 0.64 10.12
N ALA A 50 16.38 1.62 9.22
CA ALA A 50 17.48 2.58 9.18
C ALA A 50 17.43 3.62 10.31
N GLN A 51 16.42 3.55 11.19
CA GLN A 51 16.19 4.48 12.31
C GLN A 51 16.00 5.94 11.86
N TRP A 52 15.66 6.17 10.59
CA TRP A 52 15.41 7.52 10.05
C TRP A 52 14.02 8.02 10.42
N HIS A 53 13.05 7.11 10.59
CA HIS A 53 11.66 7.43 10.90
C HIS A 53 11.07 6.48 11.94
N ARG A 54 10.10 6.98 12.71
CA ARG A 54 9.30 6.18 13.63
C ARG A 54 8.20 5.44 12.87
N LEU A 55 7.70 4.34 13.45
CA LEU A 55 6.52 3.62 12.96
C LEU A 55 5.32 4.55 12.70
N SER A 56 5.09 5.51 13.61
CA SER A 56 4.02 6.50 13.48
C SER A 56 4.11 7.32 12.20
N ASP A 57 5.33 7.62 11.75
CA ASP A 57 5.57 8.51 10.62
C ASP A 57 5.22 7.79 9.31
N THR A 58 5.51 6.50 9.23
CA THR A 58 5.13 5.62 8.12
C THR A 58 3.62 5.44 8.06
N LEU A 59 2.97 5.13 9.19
CA LEU A 59 1.51 4.98 9.22
C LEU A 59 0.77 6.30 8.90
N ALA A 60 1.29 7.44 9.36
CA ALA A 60 0.76 8.75 9.01
C ALA A 60 0.93 9.04 7.51
N ALA A 61 2.09 8.73 6.92
CA ALA A 61 2.32 8.86 5.48
C ALA A 61 1.33 7.99 4.67
N ASP A 62 1.13 6.73 5.07
CA ASP A 62 0.18 5.82 4.43
C ASP A 62 -1.26 6.36 4.50
N ALA A 63 -1.67 6.87 5.65
CA ALA A 63 -3.00 7.46 5.83
C ALA A 63 -3.21 8.72 4.97
N VAL A 64 -2.24 9.64 4.99
CA VAL A 64 -2.30 10.88 4.19
C VAL A 64 -2.36 10.56 2.70
N THR A 65 -1.49 9.68 2.21
CA THR A 65 -1.47 9.30 0.79
C THR A 65 -2.75 8.58 0.36
N LEU A 66 -3.31 7.72 1.22
CA LEU A 66 -4.58 7.07 0.95
C LEU A 66 -5.73 8.07 0.85
N VAL A 67 -5.80 9.05 1.76
CA VAL A 67 -6.82 10.12 1.72
C VAL A 67 -6.73 10.92 0.43
N VAL A 68 -5.52 11.32 0.02
CA VAL A 68 -5.29 12.04 -1.24
C VAL A 68 -5.70 11.20 -2.45
N ALA A 69 -5.34 9.91 -2.47
CA ALA A 69 -5.70 8.99 -3.54
C ALA A 69 -7.22 8.77 -3.63
N CYS A 70 -7.91 8.67 -2.50
CA CYS A 70 -9.37 8.61 -2.43
C CYS A 70 -10.01 9.90 -2.95
N ALA A 71 -9.50 11.07 -2.57
CA ALA A 71 -9.99 12.36 -3.06
C ALA A 71 -9.80 12.49 -4.59
N ALA A 72 -8.64 12.09 -5.12
CA ALA A 72 -8.40 12.05 -6.56
C ALA A 72 -9.35 11.09 -7.29
N SER A 73 -9.57 9.90 -6.71
CA SER A 73 -10.51 8.91 -7.28
C SER A 73 -11.95 9.43 -7.28
N HIS A 74 -12.37 10.11 -6.22
CA HIS A 74 -13.69 10.74 -6.12
C HIS A 74 -13.83 11.86 -7.17
N PHE A 75 -12.80 12.69 -7.36
CA PHE A 75 -12.78 13.72 -8.39
C PHE A 75 -12.88 13.14 -9.81
N LEU A 76 -12.19 12.03 -10.08
CA LEU A 76 -12.31 11.31 -11.36
C LEU A 76 -13.72 10.71 -11.55
N ALA A 77 -14.32 10.21 -10.49
CA ALA A 77 -15.70 9.70 -10.52
C ALA A 77 -16.70 10.82 -10.80
N SER A 78 -16.57 11.97 -10.13
CA SER A 78 -17.47 13.12 -10.32
C SER A 78 -17.32 13.80 -11.68
N THR A 79 -16.19 13.61 -12.37
CA THR A 79 -15.95 14.13 -13.73
C THR A 79 -16.29 13.11 -14.83
N ASP A 80 -16.95 12.00 -14.48
CA ASP A 80 -17.33 10.92 -15.39
C ASP A 80 -16.13 10.39 -16.21
N ARG A 81 -14.94 10.35 -15.58
CA ARG A 81 -13.68 9.85 -16.17
C ARG A 81 -13.42 8.38 -15.85
N ILE A 82 -14.32 7.71 -15.13
CA ILE A 82 -14.21 6.30 -14.75
C ILE A 82 -15.19 5.47 -15.57
N ARG A 83 -14.76 4.28 -15.99
CA ARG A 83 -15.56 3.29 -16.69
C ARG A 83 -15.53 1.96 -15.96
N ALA A 84 -16.68 1.29 -15.91
CA ALA A 84 -16.76 -0.10 -15.47
C ALA A 84 -16.25 -1.04 -16.57
N VAL A 85 -15.37 -1.96 -16.20
CA VAL A 85 -14.80 -2.96 -17.11
C VAL A 85 -15.53 -4.29 -16.94
N VAL A 86 -16.12 -4.79 -18.03
CA VAL A 86 -16.62 -6.17 -18.12
C VAL A 86 -15.42 -7.06 -18.38
N SER A 87 -14.99 -7.82 -17.37
CA SER A 87 -13.75 -8.59 -17.41
C SER A 87 -13.86 -9.83 -18.32
N PRO A 88 -12.82 -10.19 -19.10
CA PRO A 88 -12.77 -11.46 -19.82
C PRO A 88 -12.39 -12.63 -18.89
N GLY A 89 -13.06 -13.77 -19.03
CA GLY A 89 -12.65 -15.15 -18.68
C GLY A 89 -12.16 -15.48 -17.25
N ALA A 90 -12.66 -16.58 -16.67
CA ALA A 90 -12.37 -17.06 -15.31
C ALA A 90 -10.86 -17.21 -14.96
N ALA A 91 -9.99 -17.54 -15.91
CA ALA A 91 -8.57 -17.81 -15.63
C ALA A 91 -7.78 -16.59 -15.10
N ARG A 92 -8.09 -15.37 -15.58
CA ARG A 92 -7.43 -14.13 -15.12
C ARG A 92 -7.91 -13.71 -13.74
N PHE A 93 -9.11 -14.14 -13.37
CA PHE A 93 -9.65 -13.95 -12.03
C PHE A 93 -8.88 -14.79 -11.02
N THR A 94 -8.55 -16.04 -11.35
CA THR A 94 -7.77 -16.93 -10.48
C THR A 94 -6.40 -16.34 -10.14
N LEU A 95 -5.63 -15.85 -11.14
CA LEU A 95 -4.31 -15.28 -10.88
C LEU A 95 -4.37 -14.02 -10.01
N ARG A 96 -5.33 -13.13 -10.25
CA ARG A 96 -5.54 -11.93 -9.43
C ARG A 96 -5.94 -12.30 -8.00
N THR A 97 -6.84 -13.26 -7.83
CA THR A 97 -7.28 -13.73 -6.51
C THR A 97 -6.14 -14.38 -5.74
N VAL A 98 -5.34 -15.23 -6.40
CA VAL A 98 -4.13 -15.84 -5.81
C VAL A 98 -3.14 -14.76 -5.39
N PHE A 99 -2.90 -13.75 -6.23
CA PHE A 99 -2.02 -12.64 -5.91
C PHE A 99 -2.51 -11.84 -4.69
N VAL A 100 -3.80 -11.48 -4.65
CA VAL A 100 -4.40 -10.77 -3.51
C VAL A 100 -4.31 -11.62 -2.24
N ALA A 101 -4.59 -12.92 -2.33
CA ALA A 101 -4.48 -13.84 -1.20
C ALA A 101 -3.03 -13.93 -0.70
N LEU A 102 -2.06 -14.06 -1.60
CA LEU A 102 -0.64 -14.09 -1.24
C LEU A 102 -0.21 -12.81 -0.52
N VAL A 103 -0.54 -11.65 -1.08
CA VAL A 103 -0.21 -10.34 -0.50
C VAL A 103 -0.90 -10.15 0.85
N ALA A 104 -2.17 -10.54 0.97
CA ALA A 104 -2.90 -10.49 2.24
C ALA A 104 -2.27 -11.40 3.30
N THR A 105 -1.86 -12.61 2.92
CA THR A 105 -1.14 -13.54 3.80
C THR A 105 0.19 -12.94 4.25
N VAL A 106 0.97 -12.33 3.36
CA VAL A 106 2.23 -11.65 3.71
C VAL A 106 1.98 -10.48 4.67
N GLY A 107 0.92 -9.70 4.45
CA GLY A 107 0.51 -8.63 5.36
C GLY A 107 0.12 -9.15 6.74
N ALA A 108 -0.66 -10.24 6.80
CA ALA A 108 -1.08 -10.87 8.04
C ALA A 108 0.09 -11.50 8.81
N VAL A 109 1.00 -12.17 8.12
CA VAL A 109 2.24 -12.73 8.70
C VAL A 109 3.12 -11.59 9.23
N SER A 110 3.30 -10.52 8.47
CA SER A 110 4.05 -9.34 8.93
C SER A 110 3.42 -8.74 10.20
N LEU A 111 2.10 -8.60 10.24
CA LEU A 111 1.39 -8.12 11.43
C LEU A 111 1.61 -9.06 12.62
N ALA A 112 1.45 -10.37 12.42
CA ALA A 112 1.64 -11.37 13.47
C ALA A 112 3.07 -11.35 14.02
N LEU A 113 4.08 -11.31 13.14
CA LEU A 113 5.49 -11.21 13.53
C LEU A 113 5.76 -9.92 14.32
N GLY A 114 5.24 -8.78 13.85
CA GLY A 114 5.37 -7.50 14.54
C GLY A 114 4.74 -7.51 15.94
N VAL A 115 3.54 -8.08 16.09
CA VAL A 115 2.84 -8.18 17.39
C VAL A 115 3.51 -9.18 18.31
N VAL A 116 3.85 -10.38 17.83
CA VAL A 116 4.47 -11.44 18.64
C VAL A 116 5.83 -10.97 19.17
N SER A 117 6.58 -10.21 18.37
CA SER A 117 7.87 -9.65 18.79
C SER A 117 7.76 -8.61 19.92
N LEU A 118 6.56 -8.09 20.20
CA LEU A 118 6.27 -7.16 21.30
C LEU A 118 5.73 -7.83 22.56
N LEU A 119 5.40 -9.13 22.51
CA LEU A 119 4.82 -9.86 23.66
C LEU A 119 5.78 -10.06 24.84
N PRO A 120 7.10 -10.31 24.64
CA PRO A 120 8.01 -10.46 25.78
C PRO A 120 8.13 -9.13 26.53
N PRO A 121 7.78 -9.05 27.83
CA PRO A 121 7.94 -7.82 28.59
C PRO A 121 9.44 -7.50 28.70
N PRO A 122 9.90 -6.32 28.24
CA PRO A 122 11.30 -5.96 28.35
C PRO A 122 11.65 -5.78 29.83
N GLN A 123 12.53 -6.63 30.35
CA GLN A 123 13.05 -6.52 31.72
C GLN A 123 14.08 -5.39 31.83
N ARG A 124 14.75 -5.06 30.71
CA ARG A 124 15.70 -3.95 30.56
C ARG A 124 15.72 -3.53 29.09
N ILE A 125 15.82 -2.22 28.82
CA ILE A 125 16.09 -1.72 27.47
C ILE A 125 17.60 -1.80 27.25
N ASP A 126 18.04 -2.84 26.57
CA ASP A 126 19.41 -3.01 26.05
C ASP A 126 19.42 -2.86 24.52
N ASP A 127 20.60 -2.91 23.90
CA ASP A 127 20.77 -2.75 22.45
C ASP A 127 20.01 -3.82 21.66
N ALA A 128 19.94 -5.05 22.20
CA ALA A 128 19.22 -6.17 21.59
C ALA A 128 17.70 -5.93 21.60
N THR A 129 17.15 -5.47 22.72
CA THR A 129 15.74 -5.10 22.86
C THR A 129 15.41 -3.91 21.94
N GLN A 130 16.29 -2.91 21.86
CA GLN A 130 16.11 -1.78 20.94
C GLN A 130 16.05 -2.27 19.48
N TRP A 131 16.96 -3.13 19.07
CA TRP A 131 16.95 -3.72 17.72
C TRP A 131 15.68 -4.53 17.44
N GLN A 132 15.21 -5.32 18.41
CA GLN A 132 13.96 -6.08 18.30
C GLN A 132 12.75 -5.15 18.15
N LEU A 133 12.71 -4.01 18.85
CA LEU A 133 11.65 -3.01 18.69
C LEU A 133 11.67 -2.39 17.29
N PHE A 134 12.84 -2.10 16.72
CA PHE A 134 12.95 -1.61 15.34
C PHE A 134 12.51 -2.65 14.30
N LEU A 135 12.92 -3.91 14.47
CA LEU A 135 12.43 -5.01 13.64
C LEU A 135 10.91 -5.14 13.73
N SER A 136 10.35 -5.11 14.95
CA SER A 136 8.89 -5.17 15.16
C SER A 136 8.17 -4.03 14.46
N ALA A 137 8.71 -2.81 14.59
CA ALA A 137 8.20 -1.62 13.92
C ALA A 137 8.24 -1.76 12.39
N GLN A 138 9.29 -2.34 11.82
CA GLN A 138 9.38 -2.58 10.37
C GLN A 138 8.24 -3.51 9.88
N TRP A 139 7.94 -4.56 10.66
CA TRP A 139 6.93 -5.56 10.29
C TRP A 139 5.52 -4.98 10.38
N LEU A 140 5.26 -4.15 11.40
CA LEU A 140 4.01 -3.41 11.55
C LEU A 140 3.84 -2.35 10.45
N ALA A 141 4.90 -1.63 10.09
CA ALA A 141 4.90 -0.67 9.01
C ALA A 141 4.56 -1.35 7.67
N ALA A 142 5.23 -2.47 7.36
CA ALA A 142 4.95 -3.24 6.15
C ALA A 142 3.50 -3.75 6.10
N ALA A 143 2.97 -4.24 7.22
CA ALA A 143 1.57 -4.67 7.31
C ALA A 143 0.59 -3.52 7.06
N GLY A 144 0.86 -2.34 7.63
CA GLY A 144 0.06 -1.12 7.41
C GLY A 144 0.02 -0.70 5.94
N SER A 145 1.18 -0.64 5.28
CA SER A 145 1.28 -0.25 3.87
C SER A 145 0.59 -1.28 2.95
N ILE A 146 0.76 -2.58 3.21
CA ILE A 146 0.06 -3.65 2.48
C ILE A 146 -1.45 -3.50 2.64
N PHE A 147 -1.93 -3.27 3.86
CA PHE A 147 -3.35 -3.09 4.13
C PHE A 147 -3.93 -1.88 3.38
N ALA A 148 -3.28 -0.72 3.45
CA ALA A 148 -3.69 0.48 2.73
C ALA A 148 -3.76 0.25 1.21
N ALA A 149 -2.75 -0.41 0.65
CA ALA A 149 -2.67 -0.74 -0.76
C ALA A 149 -3.79 -1.70 -1.21
N LEU A 150 -4.06 -2.76 -0.45
CA LEU A 150 -5.14 -3.70 -0.73
C LEU A 150 -6.52 -3.02 -0.64
N ARG A 151 -6.73 -2.16 0.36
CA ARG A 151 -7.97 -1.40 0.53
C ARG A 151 -8.22 -0.47 -0.66
N PHE A 152 -7.22 0.30 -1.09
CA PHE A 152 -7.35 1.16 -2.26
C PHE A 152 -7.55 0.36 -3.55
N TRP A 153 -6.86 -0.76 -3.71
CA TRP A 153 -7.06 -1.59 -4.89
C TRP A 153 -8.46 -2.21 -4.95
N TRP A 154 -9.05 -2.53 -3.80
CA TRP A 154 -10.45 -2.97 -3.71
C TRP A 154 -11.40 -1.86 -4.16
N THR A 155 -11.21 -0.59 -3.76
CA THR A 155 -12.09 0.50 -4.22
C THR A 155 -12.05 0.69 -5.75
N TRP A 156 -10.95 0.28 -6.39
CA TRP A 156 -10.77 0.29 -7.85
C TRP A 156 -11.15 -1.05 -8.54
N HIS A 157 -11.87 -1.93 -7.86
CA HIS A 157 -12.31 -3.20 -8.42
C HIS A 157 -13.25 -2.98 -9.62
N ARG A 158 -12.89 -3.54 -10.77
CA ARG A 158 -13.62 -3.40 -12.05
C ARG A 158 -13.74 -1.97 -12.57
N LEU A 159 -12.94 -1.03 -12.08
CA LEU A 159 -12.90 0.35 -12.54
C LEU A 159 -11.63 0.63 -13.36
N GLU A 160 -11.75 1.36 -14.46
CA GLU A 160 -10.65 1.84 -15.29
C GLU A 160 -10.90 3.29 -15.72
N THR A 161 -9.86 4.08 -15.90
CA THR A 161 -9.97 5.46 -16.42
C THR A 161 -10.31 5.45 -17.90
N LYS A 162 -11.28 6.28 -18.32
CA LYS A 162 -11.68 6.43 -19.72
C LYS A 162 -10.46 6.87 -20.57
N ARG A 163 -10.23 6.20 -21.69
CA ARG A 163 -9.23 6.61 -22.69
C ARG A 163 -9.84 7.63 -23.63
N ARG A 164 -9.00 8.45 -24.27
CA ARG A 164 -9.44 9.40 -25.31
C ARG A 164 -10.19 8.73 -26.48
N SER A 165 -9.99 7.42 -26.67
CA SER A 165 -10.67 6.61 -27.68
C SER A 165 -12.04 6.07 -27.26
N ASP A 166 -12.43 6.20 -25.98
CA ASP A 166 -13.75 5.77 -25.53
C ASP A 166 -14.79 6.77 -26.04
N ARG A 167 -15.76 6.27 -26.83
CA ARG A 167 -16.84 7.10 -27.38
C ARG A 167 -17.69 7.71 -26.25
N PRO A 168 -18.22 8.93 -26.43
CA PRO A 168 -19.22 9.46 -25.51
C PRO A 168 -20.41 8.49 -25.48
N THR A 169 -20.86 8.15 -24.29
CA THR A 169 -22.18 7.52 -24.12
C THR A 169 -23.20 8.55 -24.56
N ALA A 170 -23.86 8.27 -25.70
CA ALA A 170 -24.99 9.04 -26.21
C ALA A 170 -26.21 8.93 -25.29
#